data_AF-A0A162GGV5-F1
#
_entry.id   AF-A0A162GGV5-F1
#
_cell.length_a   1.000
_cell.length_b   1.000
_cell.length_c   1.000
_cell.angle_alpha   90.00
_cell.angle_beta   90.00
_cell.angle_gamma   90.00
#
_symmetry.space_group_name_H-M   'P 1'
#
loop_
_entity.id
_entity.type
_entity.pdbx_description
1 polymer ?
#
loop_
_entity_poly.entity_id
_entity_poly.type
_entity_poly.pdbx_seq_one_letter_code
_entity_poly.pdbx_strand_id
1 'polypeptide(L)'
;MKYLLTSALFLFIGSQALAADITPGNLIGKYKVEARAGFQKVYLNFRVVNTKEFELQRYYSNGNVDETCNGTFSLSPTLFWDFKTFASGKMFKGVFTCPSNRSRTVDFNIDFSGKKTEDLVQGTTVTVTSSMARGMRINAYVKKQ
;
A
#
# COMPACT_ATOMS: atom_id res chain seq x y z
N MET A 1 12.36 53.86 -28.14
CA MET A 1 11.38 52.95 -27.49
C MET A 1 12.16 51.90 -26.73
N LYS A 2 11.94 51.81 -25.42
CA LYS A 2 12.65 50.92 -24.48
C LYS A 2 11.96 49.55 -24.50
N TYR A 3 12.68 48.47 -24.80
CA TYR A 3 12.23 47.11 -24.52
C TYR A 3 13.11 46.54 -23.40
N LEU A 4 12.61 46.61 -22.18
CA LEU A 4 13.09 45.82 -21.05
C LEU A 4 12.48 44.43 -21.19
N LEU A 5 13.28 43.45 -21.61
CA LEU A 5 12.92 42.04 -21.52
C LEU A 5 13.23 41.56 -20.10
N THR A 6 12.19 41.45 -19.30
CA THR A 6 12.24 40.99 -17.91
C THR A 6 12.40 39.46 -17.90
N SER A 7 13.61 38.99 -17.65
CA SER A 7 13.91 37.57 -17.44
C SER A 7 13.42 37.13 -16.06
N ALA A 8 12.26 36.49 -15.98
CA ALA A 8 11.78 35.86 -14.75
C ALA A 8 12.54 34.54 -14.53
N LEU A 9 13.50 34.56 -13.62
CA LEU A 9 14.24 33.40 -13.13
C LEU A 9 13.28 32.56 -12.26
N PHE A 10 12.72 31.48 -12.80
CA PHE A 10 11.99 30.49 -12.01
C PHE A 10 12.98 29.67 -11.18
N LEU A 11 13.15 30.06 -9.91
CA LEU A 11 13.81 29.23 -8.91
C LEU A 11 12.87 28.06 -8.58
N PHE A 12 13.12 26.91 -9.22
CA PHE A 12 12.60 25.63 -8.74
C PHE A 12 13.28 25.31 -7.40
N ILE A 13 12.67 25.79 -6.31
CA ILE A 13 12.98 25.28 -4.98
C ILE A 13 12.38 23.89 -4.93
N GLY A 14 13.16 22.89 -5.36
CA GLY A 14 12.82 21.49 -5.17
C GLY A 14 12.78 21.22 -3.67
N SER A 15 11.58 21.23 -3.09
CA SER A 15 11.35 20.73 -1.74
C SER A 15 11.91 19.32 -1.70
N GLN A 16 13.00 19.11 -0.97
CA GLN A 16 13.45 17.76 -0.65
C GLN A 16 12.31 17.12 0.13
N ALA A 17 11.54 16.25 -0.53
CA ALA A 17 10.47 15.52 0.11
C ALA A 17 11.12 14.62 1.17
N LEU A 18 11.12 15.09 2.41
CA LEU A 18 11.61 14.32 3.54
C LEU A 18 10.77 13.04 3.61
N ALA A 19 11.47 11.91 3.73
CA ALA A 19 10.85 10.61 3.65
C ALA A 19 9.77 10.44 4.75
N ALA A 20 8.50 10.46 4.34
CA ALA A 20 7.36 10.55 5.23
C ALA A 20 6.94 9.18 5.76
N ASP A 21 6.82 9.07 7.08
CA ASP A 21 6.30 7.90 7.77
C ASP A 21 4.92 7.52 7.25
N ILE A 22 4.57 6.23 7.26
CA ILE A 22 3.28 5.75 6.78
C ILE A 22 2.13 6.27 7.67
N THR A 23 1.13 6.89 7.04
CA THR A 23 -0.08 7.43 7.66
C THR A 23 -1.32 7.05 6.84
N PRO A 24 -2.55 7.08 7.40
CA PRO A 24 -3.74 6.77 6.62
C PRO A 24 -3.92 7.71 5.41
N GLY A 25 -3.50 8.97 5.53
CA GLY A 25 -3.59 9.96 4.46
C GLY A 25 -2.63 9.70 3.30
N ASN A 26 -1.36 9.41 3.58
CA ASN A 26 -0.38 9.18 2.52
C ASN A 26 -0.49 7.80 1.86
N LEU A 27 -1.25 6.88 2.45
CA LEU A 27 -1.60 5.61 1.81
C LEU A 27 -2.70 5.74 0.76
N ILE A 28 -3.46 6.84 0.71
CA ILE A 28 -4.47 7.04 -0.34
C ILE A 28 -3.80 6.99 -1.71
N GLY A 29 -4.36 6.18 -2.62
CA GLY A 29 -3.81 5.98 -3.95
C GLY A 29 -4.03 4.58 -4.52
N LYS A 30 -3.47 4.35 -5.71
CA LYS A 30 -3.52 3.07 -6.42
C LYS A 30 -2.17 2.35 -6.29
N TYR A 31 -2.23 1.03 -6.25
CA TYR A 31 -1.09 0.17 -6.04
C TYR A 31 -1.17 -1.05 -6.95
N LYS A 32 -0.03 -1.45 -7.47
CA LYS A 32 0.17 -2.77 -8.07
C LYS A 32 0.82 -3.67 -7.03
N VAL A 33 0.24 -4.85 -6.84
CA VAL A 33 0.73 -5.85 -5.88
C VAL A 33 1.00 -7.16 -6.59
N GLU A 34 2.18 -7.74 -6.37
CA GLU A 34 2.52 -9.12 -6.71
C GLU A 34 2.77 -9.89 -5.40
N ALA A 35 1.88 -10.80 -5.06
CA ALA A 35 2.03 -11.69 -3.89
C ALA A 35 2.47 -13.08 -4.33
N ARG A 36 3.37 -13.70 -3.54
CA ARG A 36 3.86 -15.07 -3.79
C ARG A 36 3.54 -15.99 -2.63
N ALA A 37 2.69 -16.98 -2.87
CA ALA A 37 2.37 -18.04 -1.92
C ALA A 37 2.89 -19.37 -2.48
N GLY A 38 4.06 -19.80 -2.01
CA GLY A 38 4.76 -20.96 -2.59
C GLY A 38 5.08 -20.74 -4.08
N PHE A 39 4.61 -21.62 -4.95
CA PHE A 39 4.81 -21.54 -6.41
C PHE A 39 3.77 -20.67 -7.13
N GLN A 40 2.72 -20.22 -6.43
CA GLN A 40 1.66 -19.41 -7.03
C GLN A 40 1.96 -17.92 -6.92
N LYS A 41 1.77 -17.20 -8.03
CA LYS A 41 1.79 -15.74 -8.08
C LYS A 41 0.37 -15.22 -8.18
N VAL A 42 0.06 -14.20 -7.39
CA VAL A 42 -1.22 -13.48 -7.43
C VAL A 42 -0.93 -12.02 -7.68
N TYR A 43 -1.67 -11.44 -8.63
CA TYR A 43 -1.54 -10.04 -9.00
C TYR A 43 -2.80 -9.28 -8.63
N LEU A 44 -2.65 -8.16 -7.93
CA LEU A 44 -3.76 -7.35 -7.46
C LEU A 44 -3.61 -5.89 -7.89
N ASN A 45 -4.73 -5.31 -8.31
CA ASN A 45 -4.95 -3.87 -8.25
C ASN A 45 -5.49 -3.58 -6.84
N PHE A 46 -4.74 -2.82 -6.07
CA PHE A 46 -5.15 -2.40 -4.73
C PHE A 46 -5.30 -0.89 -4.71
N ARG A 47 -6.37 -0.38 -4.12
CA ARG A 47 -6.62 1.06 -4.06
C ARG A 47 -7.11 1.45 -2.68
N VAL A 48 -6.38 2.33 -2.02
CA VAL A 48 -6.84 2.99 -0.81
C VAL A 48 -7.68 4.18 -1.24
N VAL A 49 -8.97 4.15 -0.95
CA VAL A 49 -9.95 5.14 -1.41
C VAL A 49 -9.94 6.36 -0.52
N ASN A 50 -9.91 6.15 0.79
CA ASN A 50 -9.83 7.19 1.81
C ASN A 50 -9.06 6.65 3.02
N THR A 51 -9.12 7.33 4.17
CA THR A 51 -8.38 6.95 5.37
C THR A 51 -8.92 5.71 6.09
N LYS A 52 -10.00 5.10 5.60
CA LYS A 52 -10.67 3.94 6.21
C LYS A 52 -11.02 2.82 5.22
N GLU A 53 -11.17 3.14 3.94
CA GLU A 53 -11.70 2.21 2.94
C GLU A 53 -10.70 1.92 1.85
N PHE A 54 -10.77 0.70 1.31
CA PHE A 54 -9.98 0.27 0.17
C PHE A 54 -10.78 -0.66 -0.75
N GLU A 55 -10.31 -0.76 -1.97
CA GLU A 55 -10.76 -1.66 -3.02
C GLU A 55 -9.62 -2.61 -3.39
N LEU A 56 -9.93 -3.87 -3.69
CA LEU A 56 -8.98 -4.82 -4.23
C LEU A 56 -9.61 -5.60 -5.39
N GLN A 57 -8.80 -5.86 -6.41
CA GLN A 57 -9.22 -6.64 -7.57
C GLN A 57 -8.06 -7.49 -8.04
N ARG A 58 -8.27 -8.79 -8.16
CA ARG A 58 -7.29 -9.69 -8.77
C ARG A 58 -7.33 -9.56 -10.28
N TYR A 59 -6.16 -9.57 -10.91
CA TYR A 59 -6.03 -9.68 -12.35
C TYR A 59 -5.12 -10.85 -12.73
N TYR A 60 -5.29 -11.33 -13.95
CA TYR A 60 -4.59 -12.48 -14.49
C TYR A 60 -3.78 -12.06 -15.71
N SER A 61 -2.75 -12.83 -16.06
CA SER A 61 -1.89 -12.56 -17.22
C SER A 61 -2.64 -12.63 -18.55
N ASN A 62 -3.78 -13.35 -18.60
CA ASN A 62 -4.64 -13.45 -19.77
C ASN A 62 -5.60 -12.25 -19.95
N GLY A 63 -5.48 -11.22 -19.11
CA GLY A 63 -6.31 -10.02 -19.17
C GLY A 63 -7.63 -10.11 -18.42
N ASN A 64 -8.01 -11.29 -17.92
CA ASN A 64 -9.19 -11.42 -17.07
C ASN A 64 -8.97 -10.71 -15.74
N VAL A 65 -10.07 -10.24 -15.16
CA VAL A 65 -10.11 -9.64 -13.82
C VAL A 65 -11.25 -10.24 -13.03
N ASP A 66 -11.04 -10.44 -11.73
CA ASP A 66 -12.12 -10.78 -10.82
C ASP A 66 -12.98 -9.54 -10.54
N GLU A 67 -14.10 -9.73 -9.84
CA GLU A 67 -14.87 -8.61 -9.30
C GLU A 67 -14.05 -7.78 -8.30
N THR A 68 -14.41 -6.50 -8.15
CA THR A 68 -13.80 -5.63 -7.14
C THR A 68 -14.41 -5.94 -5.78
N CYS A 69 -13.55 -6.33 -4.83
CA CYS A 69 -13.92 -6.51 -3.44
C CYS A 69 -13.64 -5.22 -2.66
N ASN A 70 -14.50 -4.91 -1.70
CA ASN A 70 -14.41 -3.68 -0.90
C ASN A 70 -14.11 -4.02 0.55
N GLY A 71 -13.33 -3.18 1.21
CA GLY A 71 -12.92 -3.42 2.58
C GLY A 71 -12.61 -2.16 3.36
N THR A 72 -12.43 -2.35 4.65
CA THR A 72 -12.04 -1.30 5.60
C THR A 72 -10.72 -1.66 6.26
N PHE A 73 -9.94 -0.64 6.62
CA PHE A 73 -8.66 -0.82 7.26
C PHE A 73 -8.44 0.10 8.45
N SER A 74 -7.48 -0.30 9.28
CA SER A 74 -6.88 0.55 10.31
C SER A 74 -5.36 0.43 10.26
N LEU A 75 -4.66 1.49 10.66
CA LEU A 75 -3.23 1.45 10.90
C LEU A 75 -2.96 1.36 12.40
N SER A 76 -2.30 0.29 12.83
CA SER A 76 -1.81 0.15 14.19
C SER A 76 -0.28 0.32 14.21
N PRO A 77 0.32 0.90 15.26
CA PRO A 77 1.75 0.75 15.46
C PRO A 77 2.09 -0.74 15.66
N THR A 78 3.17 -1.21 15.03
CA THR A 78 3.76 -2.51 15.38
C THR A 78 4.47 -2.35 16.70
N LEU A 79 3.93 -2.93 17.77
CA LEU A 79 4.61 -2.98 19.06
C LEU A 79 5.68 -4.08 19.00
N PHE A 80 6.85 -3.78 18.43
CA PHE A 80 8.02 -4.63 18.60
C PHE A 80 8.59 -4.37 20.00
N TRP A 81 8.80 -5.44 20.78
CA TRP A 81 9.34 -5.41 22.15
C TRP A 81 10.85 -5.06 22.21
N ASP A 82 11.39 -4.33 21.23
CA ASP A 82 12.79 -3.89 21.25
C ASP A 82 12.90 -2.48 21.86
N PHE A 83 13.35 -2.42 23.11
CA PHE A 83 13.42 -1.20 23.92
C PHE A 83 14.53 -0.22 23.51
N LYS A 84 15.26 -0.47 22.42
CA LYS A 84 16.40 0.37 21.98
C LYS A 84 16.25 1.06 20.63
N THR A 85 15.21 0.75 19.86
CA THR A 85 14.87 1.53 18.65
C THR A 85 13.36 1.73 18.59
N PHE A 86 12.90 2.97 18.74
CA PHE A 86 11.54 3.35 18.37
C PHE A 86 11.41 3.28 16.83
N ALA A 87 11.51 2.08 16.26
CA ALA A 87 11.13 1.85 14.87
C ALA A 87 9.59 1.90 14.84
N SER A 88 9.06 3.02 14.36
CA SER A 88 7.65 3.37 14.22
C SER A 88 6.91 2.52 13.17
N GLY A 89 7.18 1.21 13.14
CA GLY A 89 6.55 0.32 12.18
C GLY A 89 5.02 0.43 12.26
N LYS A 90 4.39 0.38 11.09
CA LYS A 90 2.94 0.43 10.95
C LYS A 90 2.46 -0.92 10.44
N MET A 91 1.36 -1.38 10.98
CA MET A 91 0.63 -2.55 10.51
C MET A 91 -0.69 -2.08 9.91
N PHE A 92 -0.90 -2.38 8.62
CA PHE A 92 -2.19 -2.25 7.98
C PHE A 92 -3.03 -3.47 8.31
N LYS A 93 -4.16 -3.28 8.98
CA LYS A 93 -5.11 -4.36 9.28
C LYS A 93 -6.34 -4.14 8.42
N GLY A 94 -6.50 -4.98 7.40
CA GLY A 94 -7.57 -4.90 6.43
C GLY A 94 -8.59 -6.02 6.59
N VAL A 95 -9.85 -5.69 6.33
CA VAL A 95 -10.95 -6.65 6.26
C VAL A 95 -11.77 -6.34 5.02
N PHE A 96 -12.05 -7.34 4.18
CA PHE A 96 -12.83 -7.16 2.95
C PHE A 96 -13.86 -8.26 2.72
N THR A 97 -14.82 -7.96 1.85
CA THR A 97 -15.80 -8.91 1.30
C THR A 97 -15.93 -8.68 -0.20
N CYS A 98 -16.26 -9.73 -0.95
CA CYS A 98 -16.47 -9.66 -2.39
C CYS A 98 -17.97 -9.73 -2.72
N PRO A 99 -18.47 -9.02 -3.76
CA PRO A 99 -19.89 -9.00 -4.09
C PRO A 99 -20.52 -10.37 -4.33
N SER A 100 -19.80 -11.32 -4.93
CA SER A 100 -20.28 -12.69 -5.16
C SER A 100 -20.46 -13.51 -3.87
N ASN A 101 -19.83 -13.10 -2.77
CA ASN A 101 -19.94 -13.79 -1.48
C ASN A 101 -19.80 -12.80 -0.31
N ARG A 102 -20.85 -12.00 -0.08
CA ARG A 102 -20.89 -10.99 0.99
C ARG A 102 -20.89 -11.58 2.41
N SER A 103 -21.25 -12.85 2.56
CA SER A 103 -21.21 -13.56 3.85
C SER A 103 -19.80 -13.99 4.25
N ARG A 104 -18.86 -14.04 3.30
CA ARG A 104 -17.47 -14.43 3.56
C ARG A 104 -16.59 -13.20 3.72
N THR A 105 -16.18 -12.97 4.96
CA THR A 105 -15.21 -11.94 5.32
C THR A 105 -13.79 -12.49 5.27
N VAL A 106 -12.87 -11.72 4.71
CA VAL A 106 -11.43 -12.01 4.71
C VAL A 106 -10.69 -10.90 5.42
N ASP A 107 -9.98 -11.27 6.47
CA ASP A 107 -9.01 -10.44 7.16
C ASP A 107 -7.59 -10.68 6.65
N PHE A 108 -6.79 -9.61 6.68
CA PHE A 108 -5.36 -9.66 6.40
C PHE A 108 -4.61 -8.54 7.14
N ASN A 109 -3.33 -8.78 7.37
CA ASN A 109 -2.42 -7.77 7.91
C ASN A 109 -1.25 -7.57 6.96
N ILE A 110 -0.83 -6.33 6.76
CA ILE A 110 0.41 -5.97 6.08
C ILE A 110 1.33 -5.35 7.11
N ASP A 111 2.48 -5.98 7.30
CA ASP A 111 3.58 -5.44 8.10
C ASP A 111 4.52 -4.69 7.14
N PHE A 112 4.58 -3.37 7.33
CA PHE A 112 5.48 -2.52 6.57
C PHE A 112 6.93 -2.57 7.07
N SER A 113 7.26 -3.24 8.18
CA SER A 113 8.65 -3.46 8.63
C SER A 113 9.52 -2.18 8.64
N GLY A 114 8.93 -1.05 9.05
CA GLY A 114 9.59 0.26 9.10
C GLY A 114 9.74 0.98 7.75
N LYS A 115 9.13 0.48 6.66
CA LYS A 115 9.10 1.14 5.35
C LYS A 115 8.33 2.47 5.42
N LYS A 116 8.71 3.38 4.53
CA LYS A 116 8.15 4.73 4.37
C LYS A 116 7.33 4.86 3.11
N THR A 117 6.70 6.02 2.93
CA THR A 117 5.86 6.30 1.76
C THR A 117 6.65 6.22 0.46
N GLU A 118 7.92 6.63 0.47
CA GLU A 118 8.81 6.67 -0.70
C GLU A 118 9.20 5.25 -1.14
N ASP A 119 9.36 4.32 -0.19
CA ASP A 119 9.59 2.90 -0.50
C ASP A 119 8.41 2.33 -1.29
N LEU A 120 7.18 2.76 -0.98
CA LEU A 120 5.99 2.34 -1.72
C LEU A 120 6.00 2.92 -3.15
N VAL A 121 6.47 4.15 -3.34
CA VAL A 121 6.56 4.78 -4.67
C VAL A 121 7.64 4.10 -5.53
N GLN A 122 8.81 3.83 -4.95
CA GLN A 122 9.89 3.11 -5.63
C GLN A 122 9.52 1.64 -5.91
N GLY A 123 8.73 1.06 -5.01
CA GLY A 123 8.33 -0.34 -5.01
C GLY A 123 9.14 -1.11 -3.98
N THR A 124 8.45 -1.84 -3.10
CA THR A 124 9.07 -2.51 -1.96
C THR A 124 8.37 -3.82 -1.64
N THR A 125 9.05 -4.71 -0.91
CA THR A 125 8.46 -5.96 -0.43
C THR A 125 7.96 -5.77 1.00
N VAL A 126 6.71 -6.17 1.22
CA VAL A 126 6.04 -6.17 2.53
C VAL A 126 5.65 -7.60 2.90
N THR A 127 5.46 -7.84 4.20
CA THR A 127 4.95 -9.13 4.67
C THR A 127 3.45 -9.06 4.86
N VAL A 128 2.73 -10.02 4.32
CA VAL A 128 1.27 -10.15 4.43
C VAL A 128 0.92 -11.43 5.18
N THR A 129 -0.06 -11.36 6.08
CA THR A 129 -0.75 -12.52 6.65
C THR A 129 -2.23 -12.40 6.35
N SER A 130 -2.93 -13.50 6.08
CA SER A 130 -4.37 -13.49 5.80
C SER A 130 -5.05 -14.73 6.32
N SER A 131 -6.31 -14.62 6.73
CA SER A 131 -7.13 -15.79 7.09
C SER A 131 -7.37 -16.77 5.95
N MET A 132 -7.21 -16.34 4.68
CA MET A 132 -7.23 -17.24 3.53
C MET A 132 -6.05 -18.23 3.52
N ALA A 133 -4.92 -17.83 4.11
CA ALA A 133 -3.70 -18.63 4.18
C ALA A 133 -3.33 -18.82 5.65
N ARG A 134 -4.12 -19.64 6.37
CA ARG A 134 -4.07 -19.87 7.83
C ARG A 134 -2.64 -19.89 8.39
N GLY A 135 -2.18 -18.76 8.93
CA GLY A 135 -0.88 -18.63 9.60
C GLY A 135 0.34 -18.47 8.67
N MET A 136 0.16 -18.45 7.35
CA MET A 136 1.26 -18.26 6.41
C MET A 136 1.62 -16.78 6.27
N ARG A 137 2.92 -16.49 6.36
CA ARG A 137 3.49 -15.20 5.98
C ARG A 137 3.81 -15.25 4.49
N ILE A 138 3.25 -14.30 3.75
CA ILE A 138 3.37 -14.16 2.30
C ILE A 138 4.17 -12.90 2.03
N ASN A 139 5.19 -13.00 1.18
CA ASN A 139 5.88 -11.82 0.68
C ASN A 139 5.08 -11.24 -0.49
N ALA A 140 4.80 -9.94 -0.41
CA ALA A 140 4.14 -9.20 -1.47
C ALA A 140 5.00 -8.01 -1.89
N TYR A 141 5.31 -7.91 -3.17
CA TYR A 141 5.87 -6.71 -3.76
C TYR A 141 4.74 -5.71 -4.02
N VAL A 142 4.89 -4.49 -3.53
CA VAL A 142 3.89 -3.42 -3.60
C VAL A 142 4.54 -2.19 -4.21
N LYS A 143 3.87 -1.60 -5.21
CA LYS A 143 4.29 -0.34 -5.82
C LYS A 143 3.12 0.60 -6.01
N LYS A 144 3.19 1.78 -5.39
CA LYS A 144 2.27 2.90 -5.59
C LYS A 144 2.39 3.43 -7.02
N GLN A 145 1.25 3.74 -7.62
CA GLN A 145 1.12 4.27 -8.99
C GLN A 145 0.85 5.76 -8.96
#